data_AF-A0AAV0B358-F1
#
_entry.id   AF-A0AAV0B358-F1
#
_cell.length_a   1.000
_cell.length_b   1.000
_cell.length_c   1.000
_cell.angle_alpha   90.00
_cell.angle_beta   90.00
_cell.angle_gamma   90.00
#
_symmetry.space_group_name_H-M   'P 1'
#
loop_
_entity.id
_entity.type
_entity.pdbx_description
1 polymer ?
#
loop_
_entity_poly.entity_id
_entity_poly.type
_entity_poly.pdbx_seq_one_letter_code
_entity_poly.pdbx_strand_id
1 'polypeptide(L)'
;GFDGHNNTPVEVSHVVLLRIIKYLYPDLIAGLSVDKKEELIARLHSFDTSNLNIPPIKAKYLVQHVSSLVGSDFKIIIQAAPFVFFPIIEGSKHKIWISLCHLCSTIFQTHISNCKKHLANLTYYKQIVLLKLFSTTSQWVNKPKFHILLHLSHSILRFGPASLFATEKFESYNGVVRQASIHSNLHRPSHDIAKSFQNYSALRYCLSGGRIQTESSNLNLADTSQVQNILFNNPTIQTLFGLNTEIFNNNFKYPFFNQPPQSSDVNEENVPLVIKNKSPHSI
;
A
#
# COMPACT_ATOMS: atom_id res chain seq x y z
N GLY A 1 27.62 -0.82 -16.80
CA GLY A 1 27.62 0.14 -15.67
C GLY A 1 26.19 0.50 -15.31
N PHE A 2 25.96 1.10 -14.13
CA PHE A 2 24.67 1.65 -13.73
C PHE A 2 24.39 2.94 -14.51
N ASP A 3 23.23 3.03 -15.17
CA ASP A 3 22.75 4.22 -15.86
C ASP A 3 21.62 4.83 -15.03
N GLY A 4 21.91 5.91 -14.29
CA GLY A 4 20.95 6.52 -13.38
C GLY A 4 19.64 6.96 -14.03
N HIS A 5 19.65 7.35 -15.32
CA HIS A 5 18.43 7.78 -16.01
C HIS A 5 17.52 6.59 -16.30
N ASN A 6 18.08 5.51 -16.84
CA ASN A 6 17.28 4.35 -17.23
C ASN A 6 17.02 3.41 -16.04
N ASN A 7 17.92 3.35 -15.06
CA ASN A 7 17.86 2.43 -13.92
C ASN A 7 17.10 2.97 -12.71
N THR A 8 16.55 4.19 -12.76
CA THR A 8 15.71 4.76 -11.69
C THR A 8 14.24 4.77 -12.13
N PRO A 9 13.43 3.78 -11.72
CA PRO A 9 12.03 3.71 -12.14
C PRO A 9 11.18 4.83 -11.52
N VAL A 10 10.06 5.13 -12.17
CA VAL A 10 9.08 6.11 -11.70
C VAL A 10 8.40 5.63 -10.42
N GLU A 11 8.74 6.22 -9.28
CA GLU A 11 8.18 5.86 -7.98
C GLU A 11 6.70 6.29 -7.83
N VAL A 12 5.78 5.37 -8.11
CA VAL A 12 4.33 5.67 -8.22
C VAL A 12 3.70 6.22 -6.96
N SER A 13 4.12 5.80 -5.76
CA SER A 13 3.61 6.35 -4.51
C SER A 13 3.94 7.84 -4.36
N HIS A 14 5.16 8.23 -4.75
CA HIS A 14 5.65 9.61 -4.65
C HIS A 14 5.34 10.47 -5.86
N VAL A 15 4.75 9.91 -6.92
CA VAL A 15 4.36 10.62 -8.13
C VAL A 15 2.85 10.75 -8.23
N VAL A 16 2.12 9.70 -7.89
CA VAL A 16 0.66 9.65 -8.01
C VAL A 16 0.03 10.01 -6.66
N LEU A 17 0.24 9.20 -5.61
CA LEU A 17 -0.44 9.36 -4.32
C LEU A 17 -0.01 10.67 -3.60
N LEU A 18 1.28 10.78 -3.27
CA LEU A 18 1.83 11.89 -2.47
C LEU A 18 2.06 13.19 -3.26
N ARG A 19 1.60 13.23 -4.51
CA ARG A 19 1.71 14.42 -5.37
C ARG A 19 0.38 14.68 -6.06
N ILE A 20 0.05 13.98 -7.14
CA ILE A 20 -1.17 14.27 -7.92
C ILE A 20 -2.41 14.22 -7.04
N ILE A 21 -2.65 13.12 -6.33
CA ILE A 21 -3.82 13.03 -5.43
C ILE A 21 -3.69 13.98 -4.25
N LYS A 22 -2.50 14.08 -3.65
CA LYS A 22 -2.25 15.02 -2.55
C LYS A 22 -2.54 16.49 -2.92
N TYR A 23 -2.43 16.86 -4.19
CA TYR A 23 -2.80 18.21 -4.63
C TYR A 23 -4.31 18.33 -4.93
N LEU A 24 -4.90 17.32 -5.57
CA LEU A 24 -6.30 17.37 -6.01
C LEU A 24 -7.30 17.16 -4.88
N TYR A 25 -6.97 16.35 -3.89
CA TYR A 25 -7.90 16.02 -2.82
C TYR A 25 -8.20 17.21 -1.90
N PRO A 26 -7.21 17.97 -1.38
CA PRO A 26 -7.50 19.18 -0.62
C PRO A 26 -8.28 20.22 -1.42
N ASP A 27 -7.98 20.42 -2.71
CA ASP A 27 -8.75 21.32 -3.58
C ASP A 27 -10.21 20.86 -3.78
N LEU A 28 -10.43 19.54 -3.87
CA LEU A 28 -11.76 18.97 -3.92
C LEU A 28 -12.53 19.33 -2.64
N ILE A 29 -11.97 19.01 -1.48
CA ILE A 29 -12.61 19.23 -0.17
C ILE A 29 -12.83 20.72 0.10
N ALA A 30 -11.87 21.59 -0.23
CA ALA A 30 -12.00 23.03 -0.06
C ALA A 30 -13.18 23.61 -0.88
N GLY A 31 -13.48 23.04 -2.04
CA GLY A 31 -14.58 23.47 -2.89
C GLY A 31 -15.96 22.93 -2.51
N LEU A 32 -16.07 22.06 -1.50
CA LEU A 32 -17.37 21.53 -1.03
C LEU A 32 -17.99 22.43 0.04
N SER A 33 -19.32 22.59 -0.01
CA SER A 33 -20.10 23.19 1.07
C SER A 33 -20.06 22.32 2.33
N VAL A 34 -20.49 22.89 3.47
CA VAL A 34 -20.57 22.16 4.74
C VAL A 34 -21.47 20.92 4.61
N ASP A 35 -22.65 21.06 4.01
CA ASP A 35 -23.59 19.95 3.83
C ASP A 35 -23.00 18.84 2.95
N LYS A 36 -22.31 19.20 1.85
CA LYS A 36 -21.65 18.23 0.97
C LYS A 36 -20.48 17.53 1.66
N LYS A 37 -19.81 18.17 2.62
CA LYS A 37 -18.76 17.53 3.44
C LYS A 37 -19.36 16.53 4.42
N GLU A 38 -20.48 16.85 5.06
CA GLU A 38 -21.17 15.91 5.95
C GLU A 38 -21.73 14.70 5.16
N GLU A 39 -22.32 14.94 3.98
CA GLU A 39 -22.74 13.86 3.07
C GLU A 39 -21.56 12.98 2.66
N LEU A 40 -20.40 13.59 2.36
CA LEU A 40 -19.18 12.86 2.04
C LEU A 40 -18.70 11.99 3.21
N ILE A 41 -18.71 12.53 4.43
CA ILE A 41 -18.34 11.79 5.65
C ILE A 41 -19.29 10.59 5.83
N ALA A 42 -20.61 10.81 5.69
CA ALA A 42 -21.61 9.75 5.82
C ALA A 42 -21.38 8.63 4.79
N ARG A 43 -21.14 8.98 3.52
CA ARG A 43 -20.84 8.00 2.46
C ARG A 43 -19.54 7.23 2.67
N LEU A 44 -18.49 7.91 3.14
CA LEU A 44 -17.24 7.23 3.49
C LEU A 44 -17.42 6.28 4.67
N HIS A 45 -18.30 6.63 5.62
CA HIS A 45 -18.62 5.78 6.76
C HIS A 45 -19.45 4.55 6.36
N SER A 46 -20.34 4.68 5.38
CA SER A 46 -21.19 3.58 4.87
C SER A 46 -20.48 2.72 3.82
N PHE A 47 -19.27 3.07 3.41
CA PHE A 47 -18.54 2.34 2.39
C PHE A 47 -18.09 0.99 2.94
N ASP A 48 -18.55 -0.09 2.31
CA ASP A 48 -18.21 -1.44 2.73
C ASP A 48 -16.74 -1.76 2.44
N THR A 49 -16.03 -2.17 3.49
CA THR A 49 -14.62 -2.54 3.44
C THR A 49 -14.40 -4.04 3.59
N SER A 50 -15.45 -4.85 3.72
CA SER A 50 -15.39 -6.31 3.94
C SER A 50 -14.47 -7.05 2.96
N ASN A 51 -14.53 -6.65 1.68
CA ASN A 51 -13.75 -7.25 0.59
C ASN A 51 -12.48 -6.48 0.25
N LEU A 52 -12.11 -5.50 1.07
CA LEU A 52 -10.89 -4.72 0.94
C LEU A 52 -9.99 -5.06 2.12
N ASN A 53 -8.71 -5.33 1.87
CA ASN A 53 -7.75 -5.56 2.93
C ASN A 53 -7.33 -4.23 3.62
N ILE A 54 -8.31 -3.48 4.12
CA ILE A 54 -8.16 -2.18 4.78
C ILE A 54 -9.05 -2.14 6.03
N PRO A 55 -8.62 -1.42 7.09
CA PRO A 55 -9.47 -1.21 8.26
C PRO A 55 -10.68 -0.31 7.92
N PRO A 56 -11.68 -0.25 8.81
CA PRO A 56 -12.79 0.70 8.67
C PRO A 56 -12.32 2.12 8.39
N ILE A 57 -12.97 2.79 7.43
CA ILE A 57 -12.55 4.11 6.98
C ILE A 57 -12.79 5.14 8.08
N LYS A 58 -11.73 5.85 8.48
CA LYS A 58 -11.80 7.00 9.40
C LYS A 58 -12.32 8.25 8.67
N ALA A 59 -13.60 8.24 8.29
CA ALA A 59 -14.21 9.23 7.38
C ALA A 59 -13.99 10.68 7.82
N LYS A 60 -14.27 11.00 9.10
CA LYS A 60 -14.05 12.35 9.66
C LYS A 60 -12.59 12.80 9.52
N TYR A 61 -11.65 11.91 9.80
CA TYR A 61 -10.22 12.20 9.66
C TYR A 61 -9.83 12.53 8.21
N LEU A 62 -10.31 11.73 7.25
CA LEU A 62 -10.02 11.94 5.82
C LEU A 62 -10.51 13.30 5.32
N VAL A 63 -11.68 13.76 5.79
CA VAL A 63 -12.29 15.02 5.34
C VAL A 63 -11.78 16.24 6.12
N GLN A 64 -11.54 16.12 7.43
CA GLN A 64 -11.16 17.26 8.27
C GLN A 64 -9.65 17.51 8.31
N HIS A 65 -8.82 16.48 8.14
CA HIS A 65 -7.37 16.57 8.27
C HIS A 65 -6.64 16.32 6.95
N VAL A 66 -7.13 16.91 5.85
CA VAL A 66 -6.62 16.71 4.48
C VAL A 66 -5.12 16.97 4.33
N SER A 67 -4.56 17.88 5.13
CA SER A 67 -3.13 18.25 5.09
C SER A 67 -2.21 17.20 5.73
N SER A 68 -2.76 16.38 6.64
CA SER A 68 -2.02 15.38 7.42
C SER A 68 -2.04 13.99 6.77
N LEU A 69 -2.71 13.85 5.63
CA LEU A 69 -2.89 12.56 4.96
C LEU A 69 -1.58 12.01 4.40
N VAL A 70 -1.46 10.69 4.51
CA VAL A 70 -0.31 9.90 4.02
C VAL A 70 -0.69 9.05 2.81
N GLY A 71 0.29 8.34 2.24
CA GLY A 71 0.10 7.56 1.02
C GLY A 71 -1.00 6.50 1.12
N SER A 72 -1.14 5.84 2.28
CA SER A 72 -2.21 4.86 2.53
C SER A 72 -3.60 5.49 2.50
N ASP A 73 -3.76 6.67 3.09
CA ASP A 73 -5.03 7.40 3.10
C ASP A 73 -5.47 7.74 1.67
N PHE A 74 -4.52 8.19 0.84
CA PHE A 74 -4.80 8.50 -0.56
C PHE A 74 -5.15 7.26 -1.38
N LYS A 75 -4.60 6.08 -1.07
CA LYS A 75 -5.04 4.81 -1.72
C LYS A 75 -6.51 4.52 -1.41
N ILE A 76 -6.90 4.63 -0.15
CA ILE A 76 -8.30 4.43 0.29
C ILE A 76 -9.23 5.42 -0.42
N ILE A 77 -8.84 6.70 -0.45
CA ILE A 77 -9.59 7.75 -1.13
C ILE A 77 -9.84 7.41 -2.61
N ILE A 78 -8.81 6.99 -3.34
CA ILE A 78 -8.94 6.68 -4.77
C ILE A 78 -9.80 5.43 -5.00
N GLN A 79 -9.68 4.42 -4.13
CA GLN A 79 -10.46 3.19 -4.21
C GLN A 79 -11.96 3.46 -3.96
N ALA A 80 -12.28 4.33 -3.01
CA ALA A 80 -13.67 4.69 -2.68
C ALA A 80 -14.24 5.78 -3.60
N ALA A 81 -13.39 6.58 -4.27
CA ALA A 81 -13.79 7.77 -5.04
C ALA A 81 -14.96 7.55 -6.02
N PRO A 82 -15.02 6.47 -6.82
CA PRO A 82 -16.12 6.28 -7.77
C PRO A 82 -17.50 6.18 -7.11
N PHE A 83 -17.54 5.63 -5.89
CA PHE A 83 -18.78 5.37 -5.15
C PHE A 83 -19.18 6.55 -4.26
N VAL A 84 -18.17 7.24 -3.72
CA VAL A 84 -18.40 8.25 -2.69
C VAL A 84 -18.41 9.67 -3.29
N PHE A 85 -17.53 9.97 -4.26
CA PHE A 85 -17.38 11.33 -4.76
C PHE A 85 -18.36 11.67 -5.87
N PHE A 86 -18.60 10.74 -6.80
CA PHE A 86 -19.30 11.05 -8.05
C PHE A 86 -20.74 11.57 -7.89
N PRO A 87 -21.51 11.20 -6.85
CA PRO A 87 -22.80 11.83 -6.63
C PRO A 87 -22.71 13.23 -5.98
N ILE A 88 -21.55 13.66 -5.49
CA ILE A 88 -21.33 14.94 -4.79
C ILE A 88 -20.70 16.00 -5.73
N ILE A 89 -19.81 15.53 -6.61
CA ILE A 89 -18.92 16.37 -7.42
C ILE A 89 -19.45 16.48 -8.85
N GLU A 90 -19.37 17.67 -9.43
CA GLU A 90 -19.90 17.97 -10.77
C GLU A 90 -18.85 18.64 -11.67
N GLY A 91 -19.20 18.82 -12.95
CA GLY A 91 -18.42 19.62 -13.90
C GLY A 91 -17.01 19.08 -14.20
N SER A 92 -16.02 19.98 -14.17
CA SER A 92 -14.62 19.66 -14.49
C SER A 92 -13.97 18.73 -13.46
N LYS A 93 -14.26 18.93 -12.16
CA LYS A 93 -13.72 18.10 -11.07
C LYS A 93 -14.17 16.65 -11.22
N HIS A 94 -15.44 16.41 -11.53
CA HIS A 94 -15.97 15.07 -11.81
C HIS A 94 -15.20 14.38 -12.95
N LYS A 95 -15.01 15.08 -14.07
CA LYS A 95 -14.28 14.54 -15.24
C LYS A 95 -12.82 14.20 -14.90
N ILE A 96 -12.14 15.03 -14.09
CA ILE A 96 -10.77 14.78 -13.64
C ILE A 96 -10.70 13.53 -12.77
N TRP A 97 -11.55 13.44 -11.76
CA TRP A 97 -11.56 12.32 -10.81
C TRP A 97 -11.90 10.99 -11.47
N ILE A 98 -12.85 10.94 -12.41
CA ILE A 98 -13.10 9.75 -13.22
C ILE A 98 -11.84 9.28 -13.95
N SER A 99 -11.18 10.19 -14.68
CA SER A 99 -9.96 9.82 -15.41
C SER A 99 -8.83 9.39 -14.49
N LEU A 100 -8.73 10.01 -13.31
CA LEU A 100 -7.74 9.67 -12.32
C LEU A 100 -7.99 8.28 -11.72
N CYS A 101 -9.25 7.89 -11.49
CA CYS A 101 -9.62 6.56 -11.04
C CYS A 101 -9.24 5.50 -12.08
N HIS A 102 -9.51 5.73 -13.37
CA HIS A 102 -9.09 4.82 -14.44
C HIS A 102 -7.56 4.69 -14.53
N LEU A 103 -6.85 5.82 -14.44
CA LEU A 103 -5.39 5.83 -14.44
C LEU A 103 -4.84 5.03 -13.25
N CYS A 104 -5.30 5.32 -12.03
CA CYS A 104 -4.83 4.63 -10.83
C CYS A 104 -5.17 3.14 -10.85
N SER A 105 -6.37 2.77 -11.30
CA SER A 105 -6.77 1.37 -11.49
C SER A 105 -5.83 0.64 -12.45
N THR A 106 -5.32 1.33 -13.49
CA THR A 106 -4.33 0.76 -14.41
C THR A 106 -2.94 0.68 -13.77
N ILE A 107 -2.50 1.73 -13.06
CA ILE A 107 -1.16 1.81 -12.45
C ILE A 107 -0.96 0.75 -11.36
N PHE A 108 -1.96 0.57 -10.49
CA PHE A 108 -1.85 -0.30 -9.31
C PHE A 108 -2.22 -1.76 -9.56
N GLN A 109 -2.26 -2.20 -10.84
CA GLN A 109 -2.40 -3.62 -11.17
C GLN A 109 -1.15 -4.38 -10.72
N THR A 110 -1.34 -5.51 -10.04
CA THR A 110 -0.25 -6.38 -9.59
C THR A 110 0.21 -7.35 -10.68
N HIS A 111 -0.61 -7.56 -11.71
CA HIS A 111 -0.35 -8.49 -12.81
C HIS A 111 -0.74 -7.86 -14.14
N ILE A 112 0.14 -7.99 -15.14
CA ILE A 112 -0.07 -7.49 -16.51
C ILE A 112 -0.05 -8.69 -17.46
N SER A 113 -1.23 -9.09 -17.94
CA SER A 113 -1.36 -10.21 -18.88
C SER A 113 -0.93 -9.86 -20.30
N ASN A 114 -1.31 -8.67 -20.79
CA ASN A 114 -0.94 -8.17 -22.11
C ASN A 114 -0.26 -6.80 -21.97
N CYS A 115 1.07 -6.82 -22.05
CA CYS A 115 1.89 -5.62 -21.88
C CYS A 115 1.57 -4.54 -22.93
N LYS A 116 1.38 -4.90 -24.20
CA LYS A 116 1.06 -3.92 -25.27
C LYS A 116 -0.26 -3.20 -25.00
N LYS A 117 -1.32 -3.95 -24.68
CA LYS A 117 -2.64 -3.38 -24.34
C LYS A 117 -2.58 -2.53 -23.08
N HIS A 118 -1.86 -3.00 -22.05
CA HIS A 118 -1.68 -2.27 -20.81
C HIS A 118 -0.97 -0.93 -21.04
N LEU A 119 0.14 -0.92 -21.80
CA LEU A 119 0.88 0.31 -22.11
C LEU A 119 0.07 1.29 -22.98
N ALA A 120 -0.74 0.79 -23.91
CA ALA A 120 -1.66 1.62 -24.69
C ALA A 120 -2.71 2.28 -23.80
N ASN A 121 -3.38 1.50 -22.93
CA ASN A 121 -4.36 2.00 -21.97
C ASN A 121 -3.75 3.00 -21.00
N LEU A 122 -2.58 2.69 -20.44
CA LEU A 122 -1.85 3.55 -19.52
C LEU A 122 -1.52 4.90 -20.18
N THR A 123 -1.04 4.86 -21.43
CA THR A 123 -0.70 6.08 -22.18
C THR A 123 -1.95 6.91 -22.45
N TYR A 124 -3.05 6.27 -22.86
CA TYR A 124 -4.34 6.91 -23.08
C TYR A 124 -4.89 7.59 -21.81
N TYR A 125 -4.98 6.87 -20.69
CA TYR A 125 -5.51 7.43 -19.44
C TYR A 125 -4.61 8.54 -18.89
N LYS A 126 -3.28 8.40 -19.00
CA LYS A 126 -2.32 9.44 -18.63
C LYS A 126 -2.55 10.72 -19.43
N GLN A 127 -2.69 10.61 -20.75
CA GLN A 127 -2.96 11.77 -21.62
C GLN A 127 -4.29 12.45 -21.26
N ILE A 128 -5.36 11.68 -21.03
CA ILE A 128 -6.65 12.24 -20.63
C ILE A 128 -6.57 12.99 -19.31
N VAL A 129 -5.91 12.42 -18.31
CA VAL A 129 -5.73 13.07 -17.00
C VAL A 129 -4.97 14.39 -17.18
N LEU A 130 -3.85 14.38 -17.91
CA LEU A 130 -3.05 15.59 -18.14
C LEU A 130 -3.82 16.66 -18.92
N LEU A 131 -4.52 16.28 -19.99
CA LEU A 131 -5.36 17.20 -20.77
C LEU A 131 -6.44 17.87 -19.91
N LYS A 132 -7.14 17.08 -19.09
CA LYS A 132 -8.20 17.59 -18.19
C LYS A 132 -7.64 18.47 -17.08
N LEU A 133 -6.45 18.17 -16.56
CA LEU A 133 -5.82 19.00 -15.54
C LEU A 133 -5.34 20.33 -16.13
N PHE A 134 -4.63 20.30 -17.24
CA PHE A 134 -4.09 21.51 -17.87
C PHE A 134 -5.17 22.42 -18.45
N SER A 135 -6.33 21.88 -18.83
CA SER A 135 -7.48 22.71 -19.22
C SER A 135 -8.13 23.44 -18.04
N THR A 136 -7.93 22.99 -16.80
CA THR A 136 -8.41 23.72 -15.62
C THR A 136 -7.45 24.79 -15.13
N THR A 137 -6.14 24.50 -15.11
CA THR A 137 -5.11 25.51 -14.81
C THR A 137 -3.75 25.09 -15.37
N SER A 138 -2.99 26.05 -15.88
CA SER A 138 -1.64 25.84 -16.39
C SER A 138 -0.59 25.64 -15.29
N GLN A 139 -0.92 25.94 -14.03
CA GLN A 139 0.02 25.82 -12.90
C GLN A 139 0.56 24.40 -12.70
N TRP A 140 -0.20 23.37 -13.11
CA TRP A 140 0.21 21.97 -13.01
C TRP A 140 1.43 21.64 -13.88
N VAL A 141 1.66 22.38 -14.97
CA VAL A 141 2.80 22.16 -15.88
C VAL A 141 4.14 22.38 -15.16
N ASN A 142 4.17 23.31 -14.20
CA ASN A 142 5.37 23.64 -13.43
C ASN A 142 5.71 22.60 -12.35
N LYS A 143 4.84 21.61 -12.12
CA LYS A 143 5.05 20.58 -11.10
C LYS A 143 5.78 19.39 -11.74
N PRO A 144 7.05 19.09 -11.36
CA PRO A 144 7.90 18.13 -12.06
C PRO A 144 7.34 16.69 -12.05
N LYS A 145 6.49 16.37 -11.07
CA LYS A 145 5.91 15.03 -10.91
C LYS A 145 4.90 14.68 -12.02
N PHE A 146 4.27 15.66 -12.65
CA PHE A 146 3.45 15.42 -13.85
C PHE A 146 4.29 15.08 -15.07
N HIS A 147 5.48 15.69 -15.21
CA HIS A 147 6.44 15.29 -16.23
C HIS A 147 6.97 13.88 -15.97
N ILE A 148 7.35 13.57 -14.73
CA ILE A 148 7.85 12.23 -14.34
C ILE A 148 6.82 11.13 -14.64
N LEU A 149 5.52 11.40 -14.48
CA LEU A 149 4.46 10.46 -14.84
C LEU A 149 4.51 10.01 -16.31
N LEU A 150 5.00 10.86 -17.23
CA LEU A 150 5.16 10.51 -18.64
C LEU A 150 6.07 9.30 -18.85
N HIS A 151 7.09 9.17 -18.00
CA HIS A 151 8.09 8.10 -18.06
C HIS A 151 7.62 6.77 -17.45
N LEU A 152 6.42 6.74 -16.83
CA LEU A 152 5.92 5.53 -16.16
C LEU A 152 5.75 4.35 -17.14
N SER A 153 5.31 4.62 -18.37
CA SER A 153 5.19 3.57 -19.40
C SER A 153 6.53 2.90 -19.69
N HIS A 154 7.62 3.67 -19.73
CA HIS A 154 8.97 3.15 -19.93
C HIS A 154 9.44 2.33 -18.71
N SER A 155 9.14 2.81 -17.50
CA SER A 155 9.45 2.06 -16.27
C SER A 155 8.72 0.71 -16.23
N ILE A 156 7.43 0.68 -16.59
CA ILE A 156 6.65 -0.57 -16.59
C ILE A 156 7.14 -1.55 -17.65
N LEU A 157 7.54 -1.05 -18.82
CA LEU A 157 8.12 -1.90 -19.86
C LEU A 157 9.43 -2.57 -19.40
N ARG A 158 10.24 -1.88 -18.59
CA ARG A 158 11.56 -2.36 -18.16
C ARG A 158 11.50 -3.20 -16.88
N PHE A 159 10.70 -2.79 -15.90
CA PHE A 159 10.70 -3.34 -14.54
C PHE A 159 9.43 -4.14 -14.21
N GLY A 160 8.46 -4.21 -15.13
CA GLY A 160 7.18 -4.89 -14.90
C GLY A 160 6.14 -4.00 -14.20
N PRO A 161 5.12 -4.59 -13.56
CA PRO A 161 4.07 -3.83 -12.87
C PRO A 161 4.63 -2.82 -11.87
N ALA A 162 3.98 -1.67 -11.72
CA ALA A 162 4.49 -0.59 -10.86
C ALA A 162 4.62 -0.96 -9.37
N SER A 163 3.89 -1.98 -8.94
CA SER A 163 4.00 -2.56 -7.60
C SER A 163 5.38 -3.16 -7.32
N LEU A 164 6.13 -3.61 -8.33
CA LEU A 164 7.43 -4.25 -8.16
C LEU A 164 8.55 -3.27 -7.80
N PHE A 165 8.44 -2.01 -8.24
CA PHE A 165 9.41 -0.95 -7.96
C PHE A 165 8.85 0.15 -7.08
N ALA A 166 7.73 -0.11 -6.38
CA ALA A 166 7.24 0.76 -5.34
C ALA A 166 8.20 0.71 -4.14
N THR A 167 8.64 1.88 -3.69
CA THR A 167 9.64 2.03 -2.62
C THR A 167 9.08 1.93 -1.21
N GLU A 168 7.75 1.83 -1.06
CA GLU A 168 7.07 1.82 0.25
C GLU A 168 7.62 0.73 1.19
N LYS A 169 8.00 -0.44 0.66
CA LYS A 169 8.67 -1.51 1.42
C LYS A 169 10.08 -1.14 1.86
N PHE A 170 10.80 -0.34 1.08
CA PHE A 170 12.11 0.17 1.46
C PHE A 170 11.98 1.32 2.47
N GLU A 171 10.97 2.17 2.33
CA GLU A 171 10.71 3.27 3.27
C GLU A 171 10.27 2.77 4.65
N SER A 172 9.48 1.68 4.71
CA SER A 172 9.12 1.07 6.00
C SER A 172 10.34 0.55 6.77
N TYR A 173 11.43 0.21 6.07
CA TYR A 173 12.69 -0.18 6.69
C TYR A 173 13.36 0.95 7.49
N ASN A 174 13.02 2.22 7.21
CA ASN A 174 13.46 3.34 8.05
C ASN A 174 12.96 3.19 9.50
N GLY A 175 11.82 2.52 9.71
CA GLY A 175 11.34 2.17 11.06
C GLY A 175 12.31 1.25 11.80
N VAL A 176 12.84 0.23 11.12
CA VAL A 176 13.83 -0.72 11.68
C VAL A 176 15.14 0.01 12.03
N VAL A 177 15.62 0.88 11.14
CA VAL A 177 16.80 1.72 11.40
C VAL A 177 16.59 2.59 12.64
N ARG A 178 15.43 3.26 12.74
CA ARG A 178 15.10 4.12 13.88
C ARG A 178 14.98 3.32 15.18
N GLN A 179 14.37 2.14 15.14
CA GLN A 179 14.24 1.27 16.31
C GLN A 179 15.61 0.81 16.81
N ALA A 180 16.51 0.38 15.91
CA ALA A 180 17.88 0.03 16.27
C ALA A 180 18.65 1.22 16.87
N SER A 181 18.39 2.44 16.39
CA SER A 181 18.94 3.67 16.96
C SER A 181 18.40 3.98 18.37
N ILE A 182 17.07 3.97 18.55
CA ILE A 182 16.39 4.32 19.81
C ILE A 182 16.78 3.38 20.95
N HIS A 183 16.96 2.09 20.65
CA HIS A 183 17.34 1.08 21.64
C HIS A 183 18.86 0.88 21.75
N SER A 184 19.67 1.73 21.12
CA SER A 184 21.11 1.76 21.35
C SER A 184 21.46 2.55 22.61
N ASN A 185 22.70 2.42 23.07
CA ASN A 185 23.21 3.27 24.16
C ASN A 185 23.50 4.72 23.70
N LEU A 186 23.19 5.06 22.44
CA LEU A 186 23.31 6.37 21.79
C LEU A 186 24.74 6.95 21.74
N HIS A 187 25.76 6.23 22.21
CA HIS A 187 27.15 6.69 22.14
C HIS A 187 27.70 6.60 20.71
N ARG A 188 27.32 5.56 19.95
CA ARG A 188 27.70 5.36 18.55
C ARG A 188 26.56 4.73 17.74
N PRO A 189 25.49 5.48 17.44
CA PRO A 189 24.29 4.93 16.79
C PRO A 189 24.60 4.21 15.47
N SER A 190 25.52 4.72 14.67
CA SER A 190 25.93 4.08 13.40
C SER A 190 26.54 2.69 13.61
N HIS A 191 27.41 2.54 14.62
CA HIS A 191 28.02 1.27 14.98
C HIS A 191 26.97 0.28 15.49
N ASP A 192 26.03 0.74 16.32
CA ASP A 192 25.03 -0.12 16.93
C ASP A 192 23.95 -0.57 15.92
N ILE A 193 23.58 0.31 14.98
CA ILE A 193 22.76 -0.04 13.82
C ILE A 193 23.50 -1.07 12.96
N ALA A 194 24.79 -0.85 12.67
CA ALA A 194 25.60 -1.79 11.88
C ALA A 194 25.68 -3.17 12.55
N LYS A 195 25.91 -3.23 13.87
CA LYS A 195 25.93 -4.48 14.65
C LYS A 195 24.56 -5.17 14.64
N SER A 196 23.47 -4.41 14.76
CA SER A 196 22.11 -4.95 14.65
C SER A 196 21.85 -5.55 13.26
N PHE A 197 22.29 -4.89 12.19
CA PHE A 197 22.17 -5.39 10.82
C PHE A 197 23.06 -6.59 10.54
N GLN A 198 24.26 -6.63 11.12
CA GLN A 198 25.12 -7.82 11.09
C GLN A 198 24.41 -9.01 11.75
N ASN A 199 23.81 -8.80 12.93
CA ASN A 199 23.05 -9.85 13.63
C ASN A 199 21.85 -10.34 12.81
N TYR A 200 21.05 -9.43 12.21
CA TYR A 200 19.94 -9.82 11.34
C TYR A 200 20.41 -10.59 10.10
N SER A 201 21.52 -10.18 9.49
CA SER A 201 22.09 -10.84 8.32
C SER A 201 22.63 -12.22 8.66
N ALA A 202 23.34 -12.36 9.78
CA ALA A 202 23.85 -13.62 10.28
C ALA A 202 22.70 -14.58 10.63
N LEU A 203 21.67 -14.09 11.32
CA LEU A 203 20.49 -14.88 11.65
C LEU A 203 19.76 -15.35 10.40
N ARG A 204 19.52 -14.45 9.42
CA ARG A 204 18.92 -14.82 8.13
C ARG A 204 19.75 -15.87 7.39
N TYR A 205 21.07 -15.73 7.39
CA TYR A 205 21.99 -16.68 6.78
C TYR A 205 21.87 -18.07 7.43
N CYS A 206 21.90 -18.16 8.76
CA CYS A 206 21.73 -19.41 9.49
C CYS A 206 20.34 -20.03 9.25
N LEU A 207 19.27 -19.23 9.32
CA LEU A 207 17.91 -19.73 9.09
C LEU A 207 17.68 -20.19 7.64
N SER A 208 18.46 -19.66 6.69
CA SER A 208 18.40 -20.05 5.28
C SER A 208 19.30 -21.25 4.94
N GLY A 209 19.98 -21.85 5.93
CA GLY A 209 20.84 -23.03 5.74
C GLY A 209 22.23 -22.68 5.21
N GLY A 210 22.70 -21.46 5.48
CA GLY A 210 24.05 -21.03 5.12
C GLY A 210 25.13 -21.90 5.76
N ARG A 211 26.31 -21.97 5.15
CA ARG A 211 27.44 -22.77 5.61
C ARG A 211 28.63 -21.89 5.93
N ILE A 212 29.04 -21.87 7.19
CA ILE A 212 30.16 -21.03 7.63
C ILE A 212 31.46 -21.81 7.45
N GLN A 213 32.39 -21.25 6.67
CA GLN A 213 33.72 -21.80 6.50
C GLN A 213 34.65 -21.22 7.58
N THR A 214 35.33 -22.10 8.32
CA THR A 214 36.25 -21.72 9.40
C THR A 214 37.69 -21.89 8.93
N GLU A 215 38.52 -20.84 9.03
CA GLU A 215 39.92 -20.83 8.53
C GLU A 215 40.81 -21.90 9.19
N SER A 216 40.48 -22.36 10.40
CA SER A 216 41.27 -23.36 11.14
C SER A 216 41.05 -24.81 10.68
N SER A 217 40.14 -25.05 9.74
CA SER A 217 39.92 -26.38 9.17
C SER A 217 39.41 -26.26 7.75
N ASN A 218 40.27 -26.54 6.78
CA ASN A 218 39.94 -26.57 5.34
C ASN A 218 38.79 -27.54 4.95
N LEU A 219 38.05 -28.13 5.89
CA LEU A 219 37.07 -29.19 5.64
C LEU A 219 35.80 -29.18 6.52
N ASN A 220 35.65 -28.29 7.52
CA ASN A 220 34.43 -28.28 8.34
C ASN A 220 33.60 -27.03 8.05
N LEU A 221 32.66 -27.18 7.13
CA LEU A 221 31.54 -26.25 6.97
C LEU A 221 30.61 -26.46 8.18
N ALA A 222 30.51 -25.47 9.08
CA ALA A 222 29.50 -25.53 10.13
C ALA A 222 28.13 -25.44 9.47
N ASP A 223 27.41 -26.57 9.47
CA ASP A 223 26.08 -26.67 8.90
C ASP A 223 25.06 -26.03 9.86
N THR A 224 24.34 -25.02 9.38
CA THR A 224 23.31 -24.33 10.16
C THR A 224 21.99 -25.09 10.21
N SER A 225 21.93 -26.30 9.62
CA SER A 225 20.80 -27.22 9.71
C SER A 225 20.35 -27.52 11.15
N GLN A 226 21.27 -27.53 12.12
CA GLN A 226 20.90 -27.67 13.54
C GLN A 226 20.10 -26.46 14.06
N VAL A 227 20.43 -25.25 13.62
CA VAL A 227 19.69 -24.02 13.98
C VAL A 227 18.30 -24.03 13.33
N GLN A 228 18.21 -24.49 12.08
CA GLN A 228 16.92 -24.72 11.41
C GLN A 228 16.09 -25.75 12.17
N ASN A 229 16.68 -26.89 12.56
CA ASN A 229 15.98 -27.92 13.34
C ASN A 229 15.45 -27.39 14.66
N ILE A 230 16.22 -26.55 15.39
CA ILE A 230 15.75 -25.91 16.62
C ILE A 230 14.55 -25.02 16.32
N LEU A 231 14.58 -24.24 15.24
CA LEU A 231 13.46 -23.38 14.86
C LEU A 231 12.22 -24.20 14.46
N PHE A 232 12.37 -25.20 13.59
CA PHE A 232 11.25 -26.00 13.08
C PHE A 232 10.66 -26.97 14.12
N ASN A 233 11.44 -27.40 15.12
CA ASN A 233 10.99 -28.33 16.15
C ASN A 233 10.49 -27.65 17.43
N ASN A 234 10.66 -26.33 17.59
CA ASN A 234 10.22 -25.60 18.79
C ASN A 234 9.09 -24.61 18.49
N PRO A 235 7.82 -24.93 18.81
CA PRO A 235 6.69 -24.05 18.53
C PRO A 235 6.78 -22.71 19.27
N THR A 236 7.33 -22.69 20.50
CA THR A 236 7.52 -21.46 21.28
C THR A 236 8.45 -20.47 20.57
N ILE A 237 9.53 -20.99 19.95
CA ILE A 237 10.48 -20.17 19.20
C ILE A 237 9.81 -19.67 17.91
N GLN A 238 8.99 -20.50 17.25
CA GLN A 238 8.22 -20.08 16.08
C GLN A 238 7.28 -18.92 16.42
N THR A 239 6.53 -19.02 17.53
CA THR A 239 5.65 -17.93 17.99
C THR A 239 6.44 -16.66 18.31
N LEU A 240 7.60 -16.76 18.97
CA LEU A 240 8.46 -15.62 19.27
C LEU A 240 8.94 -14.88 18.01
N PHE A 241 9.26 -15.63 16.94
CA PHE A 241 9.65 -15.07 15.65
C PHE A 241 8.46 -14.74 14.73
N GLY A 242 7.21 -14.90 15.21
CA GLY A 242 6.01 -14.65 14.42
C GLY A 242 5.82 -15.60 13.24
N LEU A 243 6.46 -16.78 13.28
CA LEU A 243 6.29 -17.82 12.28
C LEU A 243 4.99 -18.57 12.57
N ASN A 244 4.01 -18.41 11.67
CA ASN A 244 2.80 -19.20 11.69
C ASN A 244 2.94 -20.37 10.71
N THR A 245 3.21 -21.57 11.23
CA THR A 245 3.38 -22.81 10.44
C THR A 245 2.10 -23.24 9.74
N GLU A 246 0.92 -22.79 10.19
CA GLU A 246 -0.36 -23.06 9.52
C GLU A 246 -0.48 -22.39 8.15
N ILE A 247 0.28 -21.31 7.91
CA ILE A 247 0.35 -20.62 6.61
C ILE A 247 1.11 -21.46 5.58
N PHE A 248 2.10 -22.24 6.01
CA PHE A 248 2.94 -23.06 5.13
C PHE A 248 2.28 -24.38 4.73
N ASN A 249 1.42 -24.93 5.59
CA ASN A 249 0.81 -26.25 5.36
C ASN A 249 -0.47 -26.21 4.52
N ASN A 250 -1.01 -25.02 4.23
CA ASN A 250 -2.24 -24.91 3.47
C ASN A 250 -1.99 -24.35 2.06
N ASN A 251 -2.45 -25.09 1.04
CA ASN A 251 -2.56 -24.68 -0.35
C ASN A 251 -3.61 -23.55 -0.52
N PHE A 252 -3.45 -22.42 0.16
CA PHE A 252 -4.39 -21.31 0.04
C PHE A 252 -4.12 -20.48 -1.21
N LYS A 253 -5.13 -20.40 -2.09
CA LYS A 253 -5.18 -19.40 -3.18
C LYS A 253 -5.39 -18.02 -2.57
N TYR A 254 -4.48 -17.10 -2.91
CA TYR A 254 -4.57 -15.67 -2.61
C TYR A 254 -5.91 -15.08 -3.09
N PRO A 255 -6.52 -14.08 -2.40
CA PRO A 255 -6.03 -13.32 -1.24
C PRO A 255 -6.54 -13.83 0.13
N PHE A 256 -5.76 -13.55 1.18
CA PHE A 256 -6.08 -13.86 2.57
C PHE A 256 -6.98 -12.79 3.20
N PHE A 257 -8.05 -13.22 3.87
CA PHE A 257 -8.84 -12.37 4.76
C PHE A 257 -8.35 -12.57 6.19
N ASN A 258 -7.88 -11.50 6.83
CA ASN A 258 -7.70 -11.51 8.28
C ASN A 258 -9.10 -11.49 8.90
N GLN A 259 -9.62 -12.66 9.28
CA GLN A 259 -10.76 -12.69 10.19
C GLN A 259 -10.25 -12.24 11.56
N PRO A 260 -10.88 -11.24 12.21
CA PRO A 260 -10.61 -10.99 13.62
C PRO A 260 -10.93 -12.26 14.41
N PRO A 261 -10.24 -12.50 15.55
CA PRO A 261 -10.51 -13.66 16.38
C PRO A 261 -12.01 -13.70 16.70
N GLN A 262 -12.66 -14.82 16.36
CA GLN A 262 -14.04 -15.06 16.76
C GLN A 262 -14.08 -15.05 18.28
N SER A 263 -14.61 -13.98 18.87
CA SER A 263 -15.15 -14.05 20.21
C SER A 263 -16.28 -15.07 20.16
N SER A 264 -16.01 -16.28 20.67
CA SER A 264 -17.07 -17.12 21.21
C SER A 264 -17.79 -16.27 22.27
N ASP A 265 -19.12 -16.27 22.20
CA ASP A 265 -20.05 -15.44 22.98
C ASP A 265 -20.40 -14.06 22.38
N VAL A 266 -21.13 -14.10 21.25
CA VAL A 266 -22.14 -13.07 20.98
C VAL A 266 -23.49 -13.77 20.99
N ASN A 267 -24.23 -13.57 22.08
CA ASN A 267 -25.65 -13.91 22.15
C ASN A 267 -26.35 -13.31 20.93
N GLU A 268 -27.07 -14.14 20.17
CA GLU A 268 -27.98 -13.68 19.12
C GLU A 268 -29.08 -12.81 19.75
N GLU A 269 -28.84 -11.51 19.86
CA GLU A 269 -29.91 -10.56 20.11
C GLU A 269 -30.76 -10.46 18.86
N ASN A 270 -31.90 -11.17 18.91
CA ASN A 270 -32.95 -11.10 17.90
C ASN A 270 -33.35 -9.64 17.65
N VAL A 271 -33.32 -9.24 16.38
CA VAL A 271 -33.75 -7.91 15.90
C VAL A 271 -35.18 -7.62 16.41
N PRO A 272 -35.44 -6.45 17.01
CA PRO A 272 -36.78 -6.08 17.44
C PRO A 272 -37.80 -6.18 16.30
N LEU A 273 -38.94 -6.82 16.57
CA LEU A 273 -40.03 -7.12 15.61
C LEU A 273 -40.52 -5.91 14.79
N VAL A 274 -40.25 -4.68 15.26
CA VAL A 274 -40.63 -3.42 14.62
C VAL A 274 -39.92 -3.19 13.27
N ILE A 275 -38.72 -3.73 13.07
CA ILE A 275 -37.91 -3.51 11.85
C ILE A 275 -38.29 -4.48 10.73
N LYS A 276 -38.75 -5.70 11.08
CA LYS A 276 -39.11 -6.76 10.12
C LYS A 276 -40.34 -6.41 9.26
N ASN A 277 -41.20 -5.51 9.75
CA ASN A 277 -42.48 -5.19 9.11
C ASN A 277 -42.45 -3.97 8.18
N LYS A 278 -41.30 -3.29 7.97
CA LYS A 278 -41.24 -2.05 7.19
C LYS A 278 -40.59 -2.14 5.80
N SER A 279 -40.04 -3.27 5.37
CA SER A 279 -39.51 -3.43 3.99
C SER A 279 -39.44 -4.91 3.58
N PRO A 280 -40.43 -5.46 2.85
CA PRO A 280 -40.45 -6.89 2.54
C PRO A 280 -39.53 -7.34 1.40
N HIS A 281 -38.87 -6.43 0.66
CA HIS A 281 -38.15 -6.81 -0.56
C HIS A 281 -36.78 -6.14 -0.68
N SER A 282 -35.76 -6.83 -0.19
CA SER A 282 -34.40 -6.73 -0.71
C SER A 282 -33.56 -7.89 -0.15
N ILE A 283 -33.58 -9.02 -0.89
CA ILE A 283 -32.39 -9.87 -1.05
C ILE A 283 -31.73 -9.37 -2.33
#